data_AF-A0A1F9DRA2-F1
#
_entry.id   AF-A0A1F9DRA2-F1
#
_cell.length_a   1.000
_cell.length_b   1.000
_cell.length_c   1.000
_cell.angle_alpha   90.00
_cell.angle_beta   90.00
_cell.angle_gamma   90.00
#
_symmetry.space_group_name_H-M   'P 1'
#
loop_
_entity.id
_entity.type
_entity.pdbx_description
1 polymer ?
#
loop_
_entity_poly.entity_id
_entity_poly.type
_entity_poly.pdbx_seq_one_letter_code
_entity_poly.pdbx_strand_id
1 'polypeptide(L)' 'MKPGEISNIVETQFGYHIIKLTDKKDEKTIGFEEAKEEISRSLKREKIAESYNKFYADLRDKANVDIFLKY' A
#
# COMPACT_ATOMS: atom_id res chain seq x y z
N MET A 1 -3.69 -2.85 -22.00
CA MET A 1 -4.80 -2.12 -22.64
C MET A 1 -4.23 -1.01 -23.50
N LYS A 2 -4.83 -0.77 -24.67
CA LYS A 2 -4.54 0.35 -25.55
C LYS A 2 -5.47 1.54 -25.23
N PRO A 3 -5.07 2.80 -25.49
CA PRO A 3 -5.98 3.92 -25.39
C PRO A 3 -7.27 3.66 -26.19
N GLY A 4 -8.41 3.93 -25.56
CA GLY A 4 -9.75 3.64 -26.06
C GLY A 4 -10.37 2.34 -25.54
N GLU A 5 -9.59 1.40 -25.02
CA GLU A 5 -10.09 0.12 -24.51
C GLU A 5 -10.73 0.23 -23.12
N ILE A 6 -11.75 -0.60 -22.88
CA ILE A 6 -12.44 -0.75 -21.60
C ILE A 6 -11.95 -2.05 -20.94
N SER A 7 -11.66 -2.00 -19.64
CA SER A 7 -11.19 -3.14 -18.85
C SER A 7 -12.32 -4.11 -18.56
N ASN A 8 -11.96 -5.34 -18.17
CA ASN A 8 -12.88 -6.18 -17.41
C ASN A 8 -13.20 -5.53 -16.04
N ILE A 9 -14.18 -6.08 -15.34
CA ILE A 9 -14.58 -5.60 -14.01
C ILE A 9 -13.42 -5.77 -13.01
N VAL A 10 -13.08 -4.69 -12.31
CA VAL A 10 -12.07 -4.64 -11.25
C VAL A 10 -12.78 -4.49 -9.91
N GLU A 11 -12.64 -5.46 -9.03
CA GLU A 11 -13.16 -5.40 -7.66
C GLU A 11 -12.16 -4.69 -6.74
N THR A 12 -12.66 -3.75 -5.95
CA THR A 12 -11.92 -3.09 -4.88
C THR A 12 -12.78 -3.04 -3.62
N GLN A 13 -12.22 -2.58 -2.50
CA GLN A 13 -12.98 -2.35 -1.26
C GLN A 13 -14.20 -1.40 -1.44
N PHE A 14 -14.23 -0.63 -2.53
CA PHE A 14 -15.33 0.29 -2.86
C PHE A 14 -16.35 -0.33 -3.84
N GLY A 15 -16.23 -1.63 -4.17
CA GLY A 15 -17.09 -2.35 -5.11
C GLY A 15 -16.45 -2.55 -6.49
N TYR A 16 -17.27 -2.55 -7.54
CA TYR A 16 -16.86 -2.91 -8.89
C TYR A 16 -16.57 -1.70 -9.77
N HIS A 17 -15.43 -1.72 -10.44
CA HIS A 17 -14.93 -0.64 -11.29
C HIS A 17 -14.79 -1.14 -12.74
N ILE A 18 -15.23 -0.33 -13.70
CA ILE A 18 -14.97 -0.53 -15.13
C ILE A 18 -14.09 0.63 -15.58
N ILE A 19 -12.89 0.34 -16.07
CA ILE A 19 -11.87 1.35 -16.36
C ILE A 19 -11.75 1.53 -17.87
N LYS A 20 -11.90 2.77 -18.35
CA LYS A 20 -11.60 3.12 -19.74
C LYS A 20 -10.24 3.81 -19.81
N LEU A 21 -9.31 3.25 -20.58
CA LEU A 21 -8.01 3.89 -20.78
C LEU A 21 -8.17 5.01 -21.81
N THR A 22 -8.02 6.27 -21.39
CA THR A 22 -8.16 7.42 -22.30
C THR A 22 -6.87 7.77 -23.01
N ASP A 23 -5.74 7.62 -22.33
CA ASP A 23 -4.40 7.92 -22.83
C ASP A 23 -3.37 7.07 -22.09
N LYS A 24 -2.21 6.84 -22.70
CA LYS A 24 -1.07 6.15 -22.09
C LYS A 24 0.20 6.91 -22.41
N LYS A 25 0.83 7.46 -21.38
CA LYS A 25 2.19 8.03 -21.51
C LYS A 25 3.21 6.90 -21.65
N ASP A 26 4.25 7.15 -22.44
CA ASP A 26 5.34 6.20 -22.60
C ASP A 26 6.04 5.91 -21.27
N GLU A 27 6.47 4.66 -21.13
CA GLU A 27 7.19 4.21 -19.95
C GLU A 27 8.54 4.94 -19.89
N LYS A 28 8.80 5.57 -18.74
CA LYS A 28 10.10 6.14 -18.44
C LYS A 28 10.66 5.43 -17.24
N THR A 29 11.84 4.84 -17.43
CA THR A 29 12.64 4.35 -16.32
C THR A 29 13.30 5.55 -15.65
N ILE A 30 12.88 5.86 -14.42
CA ILE A 30 13.59 6.82 -13.57
C ILE A 30 14.97 6.26 -13.21
N GLY A 31 16.00 7.10 -13.31
CA GLY A 31 17.37 6.71 -12.97
C GLY A 31 17.52 6.46 -11.48
N PHE A 32 18.49 5.62 -11.09
CA PHE A 32 18.71 5.30 -9.68
C PHE A 32 18.90 6.55 -8.80
N GLU A 33 19.67 7.53 -9.24
CA GLU A 33 19.90 8.76 -8.46
C GLU A 33 18.63 9.57 -8.21
N GLU A 34 17.69 9.57 -9.15
CA GLU A 34 16.38 10.23 -9.00
C GLU A 34 15.47 9.44 -8.04
N ALA A 35 15.46 8.12 -8.17
CA ALA A 35 14.64 7.23 -7.35
C ALA A 35 15.19 7.04 -5.92
N LYS A 36 16.49 7.24 -5.70
CA LYS A 36 17.22 6.92 -4.46
C LYS A 36 16.61 7.57 -3.23
N GLU A 37 16.23 8.84 -3.33
CA GLU A 37 15.66 9.57 -2.21
C GLU A 37 14.27 9.02 -1.84
N GLU A 38 13.43 8.75 -2.83
CA GLU A 38 12.11 8.15 -2.63
C GLU A 38 12.21 6.74 -2.04
N ILE A 39 13.08 5.89 -2.61
CA ILE A 39 13.34 4.54 -2.11
C ILE A 39 13.82 4.59 -0.66
N SER A 40 14.79 5.46 -0.35
CA SER A 40 15.32 5.61 1.01
C SER A 40 14.24 6.05 2.00
N ARG A 41 13.37 7.00 1.62
CA ARG A 41 12.22 7.40 2.45
C ARG A 41 11.24 6.26 2.65
N SER A 42 10.96 5.49 1.60
CA SER A 42 10.05 4.34 1.68
C SER A 42 10.57 3.28 2.64
N LEU A 43 11.84 2.86 2.47
CA LEU A 43 12.48 1.85 3.31
C LEU A 43 12.58 2.29 4.78
N LYS A 44 12.85 3.58 5.03
CA LYS A 44 12.85 4.11 6.41
C LYS A 44 11.47 4.00 7.04
N ARG A 45 10.40 4.40 6.34
CA ARG A 45 9.02 4.28 6.85
C ARG A 45 8.64 2.84 7.14
N GLU A 46 8.99 1.93 6.24
CA GLU A 46 8.75 0.50 6.41
C GLU A 46 9.48 -0.05 7.66
N LYS A 47 10.76 0.28 7.82
CA LYS A 47 11.54 -0.19 8.99
C LYS A 47 11.01 0.35 10.31
N ILE A 48 10.57 1.61 10.31
CA ILE A 48 9.94 2.23 11.47
C ILE A 48 8.65 1.49 11.81
N ALA A 49 7.74 1.31 10.84
CA ALA A 49 6.50 0.57 11.05
C ALA A 49 6.73 -0.86 11.56
N GLU A 50 7.71 -1.57 10.99
CA GLU A 50 8.12 -2.90 11.46
C GLU A 50 8.56 -2.88 12.93
N SER A 51 9.37 -1.90 13.32
CA SER A 51 9.88 -1.76 14.68
C SER A 51 8.76 -1.43 15.67
N TYR A 52 7.83 -0.54 15.29
CA TYR A 52 6.64 -0.23 16.09
C TYR A 52 5.74 -1.45 16.24
N ASN A 53 5.46 -2.19 15.16
CA ASN A 53 4.64 -3.39 15.23
C ASN A 53 5.25 -4.45 16.15
N LYS A 54 6.56 -4.66 16.09
CA LYS A 54 7.26 -5.56 17.02
C LYS A 54 7.13 -5.09 18.46
N PHE A 55 7.34 -3.81 18.73
CA PHE A 55 7.21 -3.25 20.07
C PHE A 55 5.78 -3.37 20.62
N TYR A 56 4.76 -3.07 19.81
CA TYR A 56 3.37 -3.22 20.20
C TYR A 56 2.96 -4.67 20.42
N ALA A 57 3.45 -5.61 19.61
CA ALA A 57 3.23 -7.03 19.83
C ALA A 57 3.82 -7.48 21.18
N ASP A 58 5.07 -7.10 21.45
CA ASP A 58 5.77 -7.44 22.69
C ASP A 58 5.08 -6.85 23.94
N LEU A 59 4.55 -5.63 23.83
CA LEU A 59 3.75 -5.00 24.88
C LEU A 59 2.40 -5.68 25.07
N ARG A 60 1.73 -6.06 23.98
CA ARG A 60 0.43 -6.74 24.03
C ARG A 60 0.56 -8.12 24.69
N ASP A 61 1.62 -8.86 24.37
CA ASP A 61 1.89 -10.18 24.96
C ASP A 61 2.20 -10.08 26.47
N LYS A 62 2.76 -8.97 26.92
CA LYS A 62 3.06 -8.70 28.33
C LYS A 62 1.89 -8.09 29.10
N ALA A 63 0.83 -7.66 28.42
CA ALA A 63 -0.31 -6.99 29.04
C ALA A 63 -1.50 -7.94 29.18
N ASN A 64 -2.11 -7.98 30.37
CA ASN A 64 -3.43 -8.60 30.53
C ASN A 64 -4.50 -7.66 29.95
N VAL A 65 -5.00 -7.98 28.75
CA VAL A 65 -6.03 -7.21 28.05
C VAL A 65 -7.33 -8.01 28.00
N ASP A 66 -8.26 -7.68 28.89
CA ASP A 66 -9.62 -8.24 28.86
C ASP A 66 -10.52 -7.39 27.95
N ILE A 67 -10.98 -7.98 26.84
CA ILE A 67 -11.94 -7.34 25.91
C ILE A 67 -13.35 -7.84 26.24
N PHE A 68 -14.14 -7.00 26.90
CA PHE A 68 -15.56 -7.27 27.13
C PHE A 68 -16.39 -6.77 25.94
N LEU A 69 -16.71 -7.68 25.02
CA LEU A 69 -17.68 -7.41 23.94
C LEU A 69 -19.10 -7.39 24.54
N LYS A 70 -19.79 -6.26 24.43
CA LYS A 70 -21.23 -6.15 24.73
C LYS A 70 -22.00 -6.41 23.44
N TYR A 71 -22.82 -7.46 23.45
CA TYR A 71 -23.84 -7.74 22.44
C TYR A 71 -25.02 -6.77 22.56
#